data_AF-A0A8B2YZ24-F1
#
_entry.id   AF-A0A8B2YZ24-F1
#
_cell.length_a   1.000
_cell.length_b   1.000
_cell.length_c   1.000
_cell.angle_alpha   90.00
_cell.angle_beta   90.00
_cell.angle_gamma   90.00
#
_symmetry.space_group_name_H-M   'P 1'
#
loop_
_entity.id
_entity.type
_entity.pdbx_description
1 polymer ?
#
loop_
_entity_poly.entity_id
_entity_poly.type
_entity_poly.pdbx_seq_one_letter_code
_entity_poly.pdbx_strand_id
1 'polypeptide(L)'
;MRSTFKVLFYVKKGSEKPNGNLPLMCRITVDGEIKQFSCKMDVPPRLWDVKNSRASGKSVEAQKINLAVDKIRVEVNRRYQEL
;
A
#
# COMPACT_ATOMS: atom_id res chain seq x y z
N MET A 1 -17.67 -16.73 14.64
CA MET A 1 -16.40 -15.96 14.79
C MET A 1 -16.19 -15.20 13.49
N ARG A 2 -16.23 -13.86 13.50
CA ARG A 2 -16.06 -13.07 12.26
C ARG A 2 -14.61 -12.62 12.24
N SER A 3 -13.73 -13.38 11.60
CA SER A 3 -12.34 -12.97 11.47
C SER A 3 -12.28 -11.67 10.65
N THR A 4 -11.59 -10.66 11.16
CA THR A 4 -11.49 -9.36 10.51
C THR A 4 -10.18 -9.27 9.76
N PHE A 5 -10.24 -9.33 8.43
CA PHE A 5 -9.09 -9.16 7.55
C PHE A 5 -9.19 -7.84 6.79
N LYS A 6 -8.17 -6.99 6.91
CA LYS A 6 -8.08 -5.71 6.19
C LYS A 6 -6.67 -5.45 5.69
N VAL A 7 -6.57 -5.04 4.43
CA VAL A 7 -5.32 -4.59 3.81
C VAL A 7 -5.43 -3.11 3.46
N LEU A 8 -4.47 -2.30 3.91
CA LEU A 8 -4.39 -0.87 3.68
C LEU A 8 -3.01 -0.50 3.12
N PHE A 9 -3.00 0.41 2.14
CA PHE A 9 -1.77 0.98 1.60
C PHE A 9 -1.68 2.45 1.99
N TYR A 10 -0.49 2.92 2.34
CA TYR A 10 -0.26 4.31 2.70
C TYR A 10 1.19 4.71 2.49
N VAL A 11 1.44 6.00 2.24
CA VAL A 11 2.79 6.56 2.24
C VAL A 11 3.21 6.94 3.66
N LYS A 12 4.43 6.58 4.07
CA LYS A 12 4.94 6.85 5.41
C LYS A 12 5.43 8.30 5.52
N LYS A 13 4.53 9.21 5.90
CA LYS A 13 4.88 10.62 6.19
C LYS A 13 6.01 10.72 7.24
N GLY A 14 6.91 11.69 7.06
CA GLY A 14 8.08 11.89 7.92
C GLY A 14 9.24 10.92 7.67
N SER A 15 9.13 10.03 6.67
CA SER A 15 10.22 9.15 6.22
C SER A 15 10.61 9.45 4.78
N GLU A 16 10.60 10.74 4.42
CA GLU A 16 10.95 11.21 3.08
C GLU A 16 12.39 10.84 2.73
N LYS A 17 12.55 10.37 1.51
CA LYS A 17 13.84 10.02 0.94
C LYS A 17 14.51 11.27 0.37
N PRO A 18 15.84 11.25 0.13
CA PRO A 18 16.55 12.40 -0.45
C PRO A 18 15.99 12.90 -1.80
N ASN A 19 15.26 12.06 -2.53
CA ASN A 19 14.58 12.41 -3.78
C ASN A 19 13.19 13.07 -3.59
N GLY A 20 12.74 13.30 -2.36
CA GLY A 20 11.45 13.88 -2.04
C GLY A 20 10.27 12.91 -2.05
N ASN A 21 10.51 11.61 -2.28
CA ASN A 21 9.46 10.61 -2.29
C ASN A 21 9.26 9.98 -0.91
N LEU A 22 8.06 9.46 -0.66
CA LEU A 22 7.71 8.76 0.57
C LEU A 22 7.64 7.25 0.34
N PRO A 23 8.18 6.42 1.24
CA PRO A 23 8.04 4.97 1.16
C PRO A 23 6.57 4.55 1.19
N LEU A 24 6.16 3.70 0.26
CA LEU A 24 4.88 3.03 0.28
C LEU A 24 4.91 1.86 1.26
N MET A 25 3.90 1.81 2.11
CA MET A 25 3.72 0.82 3.15
C MET A 25 2.43 0.04 2.93
N CYS A 26 2.47 -1.24 3.26
CA CYS A 26 1.30 -2.11 3.38
C CYS A 26 1.07 -2.41 4.86
N ARG A 27 -0.19 -2.28 5.30
CA ARG A 27 -0.66 -2.68 6.62
C ARG A 27 -1.70 -3.78 6.46
N ILE A 28 -1.45 -4.91 7.11
CA ILE A 28 -2.41 -6.01 7.23
C ILE A 28 -2.93 -6.01 8.65
N THR A 29 -4.25 -6.11 8.80
CA THR A 29 -4.93 -6.32 10.07
C THR A 29 -5.65 -7.65 10.04
N VAL A 30 -5.37 -8.52 11.01
CA VAL A 30 -6.05 -9.80 11.22
C VAL A 30 -6.49 -9.87 12.68
N ASP A 31 -7.79 -9.91 12.94
CA ASP A 31 -8.34 -10.08 14.30
C ASP A 31 -7.81 -9.08 15.33
N GLY A 32 -7.64 -7.83 14.88
CA GLY A 32 -7.11 -6.73 15.70
C GLY A 32 -5.58 -6.66 15.74
N GLU A 33 -4.87 -7.71 15.33
CA GLU A 33 -3.42 -7.67 15.19
C GLU A 33 -2.99 -6.95 13.91
N ILE A 34 -2.02 -6.05 14.04
CA ILE A 34 -1.52 -5.25 12.94
C ILE A 34 -0.08 -5.64 12.63
N LYS A 35 0.18 -5.97 11.37
CA LYS A 35 1.54 -6.08 10.83
C LYS A 35 1.69 -5.13 9.65
N GLN A 36 2.86 -4.50 9.55
CA GLN A 36 3.14 -3.54 8.47
C GLN A 36 4.51 -3.79 7.88
N PHE A 37 4.63 -3.63 6.57
CA PHE A 37 5.87 -3.82 5.83
C PHE A 37 5.99 -2.82 4.69
N SER A 38 7.23 -2.56 4.26
CA SER A 38 7.49 -1.70 3.11
C SER A 38 7.18 -2.44 1.80
N CYS A 39 6.50 -1.76 0.87
CA CYS A 39 6.30 -2.24 -0.49
C CYS A 39 7.56 -2.12 -1.37
N LYS A 40 8.71 -1.71 -0.78
CA LYS A 40 10.00 -1.49 -1.47
C LYS A 40 9.88 -0.56 -2.68
N MET A 41 8.98 0.41 -2.58
CA MET A 41 8.81 1.46 -3.57
C MET A 41 8.52 2.78 -2.88
N ASP A 42 8.93 3.87 -3.52
CA ASP A 42 8.70 5.22 -3.04
C ASP A 42 7.73 5.92 -3.99
N VAL A 43 6.86 6.75 -3.43
CA VAL A 43 5.77 7.43 -4.15
C VAL A 43 5.89 8.94 -3.94
N PRO A 44 5.80 9.76 -5.00
CA PRO A 44 5.71 11.20 -4.84
C PRO A 44 4.45 11.59 -4.05
N PRO A 45 4.56 12.42 -3.00
CA PRO A 45 3.41 12.80 -2.17
C PRO A 45 2.24 13.39 -2.98
N ARG A 46 2.56 14.17 -4.02
CA ARG A 46 1.59 14.79 -4.94
C ARG A 46 0.73 13.79 -5.72
N LEU A 47 1.24 12.58 -5.93
CA LEU A 47 0.55 11.53 -6.68
C LEU A 47 -0.27 10.63 -5.78
N TRP A 48 -0.11 10.65 -4.46
CA TRP A 48 -0.82 9.72 -3.58
C TRP A 48 -2.17 10.26 -3.12
N ASP A 49 -3.25 9.55 -3.46
CA ASP A 49 -4.59 9.79 -2.92
C ASP A 49 -4.79 8.98 -1.64
N VAL A 50 -4.82 9.67 -0.50
CA VAL A 50 -5.01 9.08 0.82
C VAL A 50 -6.39 8.43 0.96
N LYS A 51 -7.45 9.03 0.37
CA LYS A 51 -8.82 8.52 0.52
C LYS A 51 -8.97 7.18 -0.21
N ASN A 52 -8.43 7.11 -1.41
CA ASN A 52 -8.50 5.91 -2.24
C ASN A 52 -7.38 4.91 -1.97
N SER A 53 -6.35 5.30 -1.19
CA SER A 53 -5.14 4.49 -0.95
C SER A 53 -4.48 4.03 -2.26
N ARG A 54 -4.40 4.95 -3.23
CA ARG A 54 -3.92 4.73 -4.60
C ARG A 54 -3.21 5.95 -5.14
N ALA A 55 -2.42 5.78 -6.21
CA ALA A 55 -1.92 6.92 -6.95
C ALA A 55 -3.04 7.55 -7.80
N SER A 56 -3.11 8.88 -7.83
CA SER A 56 -4.04 9.69 -8.61
C SER A 56 -3.50 10.03 -10.00
N GLY A 57 -4.41 10.34 -10.92
CA GLY A 57 -4.09 10.69 -12.29
C GLY A 57 -3.83 9.49 -13.21
N LYS A 58 -3.39 9.78 -14.43
CA LYS A 58 -3.18 8.82 -15.52
C LYS A 58 -1.73 8.76 -16.01
N SER A 59 -0.79 9.33 -15.25
CA SER A 59 0.62 9.28 -15.62
C SER A 59 1.13 7.84 -15.61
N VAL A 60 2.16 7.56 -16.41
CA VAL A 60 2.84 6.24 -16.42
C VAL A 60 3.32 5.86 -15.02
N GLU A 61 3.79 6.84 -14.23
CA GLU A 61 4.21 6.64 -12.84
C GLU A 61 3.03 6.22 -11.94
N ALA A 62 1.89 6.93 -12.02
CA ALA A 62 0.69 6.58 -11.25
C ALA A 62 0.16 5.18 -11.60
N GLN A 63 0.17 4.83 -12.88
CA GLN A 63 -0.22 3.49 -13.35
C GLN A 63 0.73 2.41 -12.80
N LYS A 64 2.05 2.63 -12.83
CA LYS A 64 3.04 1.70 -12.27
C LYS A 64 2.85 1.49 -10.77
N ILE A 65 2.61 2.58 -10.01
CA ILE A 65 2.33 2.50 -8.57
C ILE A 65 1.09 1.68 -8.30
N ASN A 66 0.00 1.97 -9.01
CA ASN A 66 -1.27 1.28 -8.86
C ASN A 66 -1.17 -0.21 -9.22
N LEU A 67 -0.44 -0.56 -10.27
CA LEU A 67 -0.19 -1.96 -10.65
C LEU A 67 0.55 -2.73 -9.54
N ALA A 68 1.55 -2.11 -8.92
CA ALA A 68 2.28 -2.72 -7.80
C ALA A 68 1.38 -2.91 -6.58
N VAL A 69 0.56 -1.90 -6.23
CA VAL A 69 -0.44 -1.98 -5.15
C VAL A 69 -1.41 -3.14 -5.40
N ASP A 70 -1.92 -3.27 -6.63
CA ASP A 70 -2.87 -4.32 -7.00
C ASP A 70 -2.23 -5.71 -6.92
N LYS A 71 -1.00 -5.86 -7.42
CA LYS A 71 -0.26 -7.12 -7.33
C LYS A 71 -0.07 -7.56 -5.88
N ILE A 72 0.39 -6.66 -5.01
CA ILE A 72 0.57 -6.96 -3.58
C ILE A 72 -0.77 -7.31 -2.93
N ARG A 73 -1.83 -6.56 -3.26
CA ARG A 73 -3.16 -6.83 -2.71
C ARG A 73 -3.65 -8.22 -3.09
N VAL A 74 -3.56 -8.60 -4.37
CA VAL A 74 -3.96 -9.94 -4.84
C VAL A 74 -3.14 -11.00 -4.12
N GLU A 75 -1.83 -10.83 -4.03
CA GLU A 75 -0.92 -11.80 -3.43
C GLU A 75 -1.16 -12.00 -1.92
N VAL A 76 -1.44 -10.93 -1.19
CA VAL A 76 -1.77 -10.98 0.24
C VAL A 76 -3.14 -11.62 0.48
N ASN A 77 -4.14 -11.27 -0.32
CA ASN A 77 -5.48 -11.88 -0.23
C ASN A 77 -5.42 -13.38 -0.53
N ARG A 78 -4.69 -13.78 -1.58
CA ARG A 78 -4.54 -15.20 -1.93
C ARG A 78 -3.91 -16.00 -0.79
N ARG A 79 -2.80 -15.51 -0.22
CA ARG A 79 -2.16 -16.17 0.93
C ARG A 79 -3.09 -16.30 2.14
N TYR A 80 -3.92 -15.29 2.39
CA TYR A 80 -4.89 -15.37 3.49
C TYR A 80 -6.00 -16.40 3.24
N GLN A 81 -6.42 -16.59 1.98
CA GLN A 81 -7.42 -17.61 1.61
C GLN A 81 -6.86 -19.04 1.64
N GLU A 82 -5.54 -19.21 1.57
CA GLU A 82 -4.85 -20.51 1.65
C GLU A 82 -4.59 -20.94 3.12
N LEU A 83 -4.88 -20.10 4.11
CA LEU A 83 -4.80 -20.39 5.55
C LEU A 83 -6.10 -21.03 6.06
#